data_AF-R7KXV7-F1
#
_entry.id   AF-R7KXV7-F1
#
_cell.length_a   1.000
_cell.length_b   1.000
_cell.length_c   1.000
_cell.angle_alpha   90.00
_cell.angle_beta   90.00
_cell.angle_gamma   90.00
#
_symmetry.space_group_name_H-M   'P 1'
#
loop_
_entity.id
_entity.type
_entity.pdbx_description
1 polymer ?
#
loop_
_entity_poly.entity_id
_entity_poly.type
_entity_poly.pdbx_seq_one_letter_code
_entity_poly.pdbx_strand_id
1 'polypeptide(L)'
;MKENRKLLKEVLEDIRHDMTDEEVLNMLADSKISVSPQNEKEKSTLGQRAADTIAQFAGSWAFIFSFTGVLILWMIVNAVLAAKAFDPYPFILLNLVLSCVAAIQAPLIMMSQNRQEEKDRRRAENDYKVNLKTEIMIEDLYDKVNAILAKQSAMEKQLRELGEKNSGSSENNDK
;
A
#
# COMPACT_ATOMS: atom_id res chain seq x y z
N MET A 1 39.31 -19.43 -1.39
CA MET A 1 38.29 -20.45 -1.77
C MET A 1 37.85 -21.37 -0.61
N LYS A 2 38.70 -21.69 0.39
CA LYS A 2 38.30 -22.50 1.56
C LYS A 2 37.74 -21.67 2.73
N GLU A 3 38.20 -20.43 2.94
CA GLU A 3 37.66 -19.52 3.97
C GLU A 3 36.21 -19.09 3.72
N ASN A 4 35.84 -18.73 2.48
CA ASN A 4 34.45 -18.32 2.17
C ASN A 4 33.40 -19.41 2.45
N ARG A 5 33.77 -20.69 2.36
CA ARG A 5 32.84 -21.80 2.70
C ARG A 5 32.71 -22.01 4.20
N LYS A 6 33.73 -21.62 4.96
CA LYS A 6 33.71 -21.68 6.43
C LYS A 6 32.84 -20.55 6.98
N LEU A 7 33.02 -19.33 6.47
CA LEU A 7 32.17 -18.17 6.80
C LEU A 7 30.71 -18.40 6.40
N LEU A 8 30.45 -18.98 5.23
CA LEU A 8 29.08 -19.33 4.84
C LEU A 8 28.46 -20.39 5.75
N LYS A 9 29.23 -21.39 6.21
CA LYS A 9 28.72 -22.39 7.15
C LYS A 9 28.48 -21.81 8.54
N GLU A 10 29.37 -20.94 9.01
CA GLU A 10 29.26 -20.25 10.29
C GLU A 10 28.05 -19.31 10.30
N VAL A 11 27.83 -18.53 9.24
CA VAL A 11 26.63 -17.68 9.06
C VAL A 11 25.34 -18.52 8.89
N LEU A 12 25.39 -19.67 8.18
CA LEU A 12 24.24 -20.58 8.06
C LEU A 12 23.94 -21.41 9.31
N GLU A 13 24.88 -21.48 10.26
CA GLU A 13 24.71 -22.17 11.53
C GLU A 13 24.16 -21.18 12.58
N ASP A 14 24.63 -19.93 12.55
CA ASP A 14 24.12 -18.81 13.35
C ASP A 14 22.66 -18.45 12.99
N ILE A 15 22.30 -18.46 11.69
CA ILE A 15 20.92 -18.22 11.22
C ILE A 15 19.98 -19.39 11.53
N ARG A 16 20.50 -20.61 11.75
CA ARG A 16 19.68 -21.81 11.98
C ARG A 16 19.37 -22.07 13.45
N HIS A 17 20.07 -21.40 14.37
CA HIS A 17 19.94 -21.70 15.79
C HIS A 17 19.00 -20.77 16.57
N ASP A 18 18.55 -19.65 16.00
CA ASP A 18 17.81 -18.63 16.77
C ASP A 18 16.35 -18.43 16.38
N MET A 19 15.67 -19.47 15.88
CA MET A 19 14.21 -19.45 15.82
C MET A 19 13.67 -20.77 16.34
N THR A 20 13.41 -20.80 17.64
CA THR A 20 12.60 -21.85 18.26
C THR A 20 11.24 -21.85 17.57
N ASP A 21 10.62 -23.02 17.38
CA ASP A 21 9.32 -23.13 16.72
C ASP A 21 8.27 -22.19 17.33
N GLU A 22 8.43 -21.81 18.61
CA GLU A 22 7.64 -20.78 19.29
C GLU A 22 7.81 -19.37 18.70
N GLU A 23 9.00 -18.96 18.28
CA GLU A 23 9.26 -17.65 17.67
C GLU A 23 8.76 -17.59 16.23
N VAL A 24 8.84 -18.70 15.49
CA VAL A 24 8.16 -18.84 14.18
C VAL A 24 6.65 -18.82 14.37
N LEU A 25 6.12 -19.49 15.39
CA LEU A 25 4.70 -19.45 15.74
C LEU A 25 4.28 -18.03 16.15
N ASN A 26 5.15 -17.30 16.86
CA ASN A 26 4.93 -15.92 17.27
C ASN A 26 5.03 -14.96 16.08
N MET A 27 5.91 -15.21 15.10
CA MET A 27 5.97 -14.47 13.84
C MET A 27 4.76 -14.75 12.94
N LEU A 28 4.21 -15.97 12.98
CA LEU A 28 2.97 -16.31 12.27
C LEU A 28 1.74 -15.74 13.00
N ALA A 29 1.74 -15.72 14.33
CA ALA A 29 0.70 -15.11 15.16
C ALA A 29 0.74 -13.57 15.14
N ASP A 30 1.94 -12.97 15.04
CA ASP A 30 2.19 -11.52 14.92
C ASP A 30 2.23 -11.05 13.46
N SER A 31 2.17 -11.96 12.49
CA SER A 31 1.81 -11.62 11.12
C SER A 31 0.33 -11.27 11.05
N LYS A 32 -0.03 -10.13 11.64
CA LYS A 32 -1.15 -9.33 11.17
C LYS A 32 -0.89 -9.01 9.71
N ILE A 33 -1.41 -9.90 8.88
CA ILE A 33 -1.74 -9.72 7.49
C ILE A 33 -2.28 -8.28 7.33
N SER A 34 -1.59 -7.52 6.50
CA SER A 34 -1.69 -6.07 6.39
C SER A 34 -1.24 -5.33 7.66
N VAL A 35 -0.03 -4.75 7.60
CA VAL A 35 0.16 -3.44 8.22
C VAL A 35 -0.77 -2.50 7.45
N SER A 36 -2.03 -2.46 7.87
CA SER A 36 -2.92 -1.37 7.53
C SER A 36 -2.21 -0.12 8.07
N PRO A 37 -1.77 0.83 7.23
CA PRO A 37 -1.09 2.04 7.69
C PRO A 37 -2.01 2.95 8.53
N GLN A 38 -3.23 2.49 8.84
CA GLN A 38 -4.22 3.16 9.68
C GLN A 38 -3.88 3.21 11.18
N ASN A 39 -2.88 2.45 11.66
CA ASN A 39 -2.51 2.47 13.08
C ASN A 39 -1.36 3.41 13.45
N GLU A 40 -0.64 3.97 12.49
CA GLU A 40 0.09 5.22 12.71
C GLU A 40 -0.86 6.40 12.52
N LYS A 41 -1.88 6.47 13.38
CA LYS A 41 -2.49 7.75 13.69
C LYS A 41 -1.45 8.52 14.48
N GLU A 42 -0.49 9.11 13.77
CA GLU A 42 0.12 10.36 14.21
C GLU A 42 -1.02 11.20 14.78
N LYS A 43 -0.88 11.55 16.05
CA LYS A 43 -1.87 12.25 16.86
C LYS A 43 -2.42 13.42 16.06
N SER A 44 -3.51 13.20 15.33
CA SER A 44 -4.02 14.19 14.40
C SER A 44 -4.48 15.35 15.27
N THR A 45 -3.75 16.45 15.19
CA THR A 45 -4.07 17.63 15.97
C THR A 45 -5.51 18.02 15.63
N LEU A 46 -6.24 18.57 16.61
CA LEU A 46 -7.65 18.96 16.38
C LEU A 46 -7.80 19.87 15.14
N GLY A 47 -6.77 20.68 14.85
CA GLY A 47 -6.66 21.50 13.65
C GLY A 47 -6.59 20.69 12.35
N GLN A 48 -5.83 19.58 12.30
CA GLN A 48 -5.77 18.71 11.12
C GLN A 48 -7.12 18.04 10.83
N ARG A 49 -7.82 17.56 11.86
CA ARG A 49 -9.17 16.96 11.67
C ARG A 49 -10.20 18.00 11.20
N ALA A 50 -10.15 19.21 11.75
CA ALA A 50 -10.99 20.31 11.31
C ALA A 50 -10.70 20.70 9.84
N ALA A 51 -9.42 20.82 9.48
CA ALA A 51 -8.99 21.12 8.11
C ALA A 51 -9.44 20.03 7.11
N ASP A 52 -9.35 18.75 7.46
CA ASP A 52 -9.83 17.65 6.61
C ASP A 52 -11.33 17.72 6.37
N THR A 53 -12.09 18.01 7.43
CA THR A 53 -13.55 18.13 7.36
C THR A 53 -13.96 19.34 6.52
N ILE A 54 -13.28 20.48 6.72
CA ILE A 54 -13.51 21.71 5.95
C ILE A 54 -13.13 21.50 4.48
N ALA A 55 -12.01 20.83 4.18
CA ALA A 55 -11.59 20.56 2.81
C ALA A 55 -12.57 19.64 2.08
N GLN A 56 -13.06 18.59 2.74
CA GLN A 56 -14.08 17.69 2.17
C GLN A 56 -15.41 18.42 1.95
N PHE A 57 -15.81 19.31 2.86
CA PHE A 57 -17.04 20.08 2.74
C PHE A 57 -16.94 21.15 1.63
N ALA A 58 -15.84 21.90 1.59
CA ALA A 58 -15.59 22.93 0.58
C ALA A 58 -15.40 22.36 -0.84
N GLY A 59 -14.99 21.09 -0.97
CA GLY A 59 -14.87 20.38 -2.25
C GLY A 59 -16.17 19.74 -2.75
N SER A 60 -17.29 19.85 -2.02
CA SER A 60 -18.56 19.23 -2.40
C SER A 60 -19.34 20.07 -3.42
N TRP A 61 -19.93 19.40 -4.42
CA TRP A 61 -20.84 20.03 -5.39
C TRP A 61 -22.02 20.75 -4.71
N ALA A 62 -22.56 20.19 -3.63
CA ALA A 62 -23.67 20.80 -2.89
C ALA A 62 -23.27 22.12 -2.22
N PHE A 63 -22.01 22.23 -1.75
CA PHE A 63 -21.49 23.46 -1.15
C PHE A 63 -21.36 24.57 -2.19
N ILE A 64 -20.86 24.24 -3.40
CA ILE A 64 -20.72 25.20 -4.50
C ILE A 64 -22.08 25.82 -4.84
N PHE A 65 -23.11 24.99 -5.08
CA PHE A 65 -24.44 25.50 -5.41
C PHE A 65 -25.08 26.32 -4.28
N SER A 66 -24.93 25.88 -3.02
CA SER A 66 -25.43 26.63 -1.86
C SER A 66 -24.74 27.99 -1.72
N PHE A 67 -23.41 28.01 -1.84
CA PHE A 67 -22.59 29.22 -1.75
C PHE A 67 -22.93 30.22 -2.86
N THR A 68 -23.05 29.76 -4.11
CA THR A 68 -23.50 30.60 -5.23
C THR A 68 -24.91 31.14 -5.01
N GLY A 69 -25.82 30.34 -4.46
CA GLY A 69 -27.17 30.78 -4.11
C GLY A 69 -27.17 31.91 -3.07
N VAL A 70 -26.35 31.79 -2.02
CA VAL A 70 -26.18 32.84 -1.00
C VAL A 70 -25.63 34.12 -1.61
N LEU A 71 -24.65 34.05 -2.52
CA LEU A 71 -24.12 35.23 -3.22
C LEU A 71 -25.19 35.93 -4.06
N ILE A 72 -25.97 35.17 -4.84
CA ILE A 72 -27.06 35.72 -5.64
C ILE A 72 -28.11 36.38 -4.74
N LEU A 73 -28.48 35.71 -3.64
CA LEU A 73 -29.43 36.27 -2.67
C LEU A 73 -28.90 37.57 -2.05
N TRP A 74 -27.63 37.62 -1.68
CA TRP A 74 -26.98 38.82 -1.15
C TRP A 74 -27.02 39.98 -2.16
N MET A 75 -26.71 39.70 -3.43
CA MET A 75 -26.77 40.69 -4.50
C MET A 75 -28.21 41.21 -4.69
N ILE A 76 -29.22 40.33 -4.69
CA ILE A 76 -30.63 40.72 -4.82
C ILE A 76 -31.07 41.60 -3.66
N VAL A 77 -30.77 41.20 -2.42
CA VAL A 77 -31.14 41.98 -1.22
C VAL A 77 -30.52 43.37 -1.24
N ASN A 78 -29.23 43.49 -1.58
CA ASN A 78 -28.55 44.78 -1.64
C ASN A 78 -29.00 45.62 -2.85
N ALA A 79 -29.31 44.99 -3.99
CA ALA A 79 -29.86 45.69 -5.15
C ALA A 79 -31.25 46.28 -4.86
N VAL A 80 -32.12 45.53 -4.17
CA VAL A 80 -33.48 46.00 -3.81
C VAL A 80 -33.45 47.10 -2.75
N LEU A 81 -32.51 47.05 -1.79
CA LEU A 81 -32.37 48.09 -0.77
C LEU A 81 -31.79 49.41 -1.32
N ALA A 82 -31.15 49.40 -2.50
CA ALA A 82 -30.63 50.54 -3.26
C ALA A 82 -30.04 51.69 -2.40
N ALA A 83 -30.87 52.64 -1.96
CA ALA A 83 -30.46 53.81 -1.19
C ALA A 83 -30.10 53.53 0.29
N LYS A 84 -30.51 52.38 0.84
CA LYS A 84 -30.18 51.93 2.21
C LYS A 84 -29.34 50.65 2.20
N ALA A 85 -28.76 50.31 1.06
CA ALA A 85 -27.97 49.10 0.89
C ALA A 85 -26.68 49.18 1.72
N PHE A 86 -26.35 48.07 2.37
CA PHE A 86 -25.12 47.93 3.14
C PHE A 86 -23.90 47.74 2.22
N ASP A 87 -24.13 47.15 1.03
CA ASP A 87 -23.12 46.95 -0.02
C ASP A 87 -23.71 47.39 -1.39
N PRO A 88 -23.71 48.69 -1.71
CA PRO A 88 -24.21 49.20 -2.99
C PRO A 88 -23.37 48.70 -4.18
N TYR A 89 -23.98 48.62 -5.37
CA TYR A 89 -23.25 48.32 -6.60
C TYR A 89 -22.08 49.31 -6.76
N PRO A 90 -20.81 48.85 -6.90
CA PRO A 90 -20.35 47.56 -7.45
C PRO A 90 -20.00 46.44 -6.44
N PHE A 91 -20.61 46.40 -5.24
CA PHE A 91 -20.43 45.35 -4.21
C PHE A 91 -18.99 45.19 -3.68
N ILE A 92 -18.45 46.25 -3.08
CA ILE A 92 -17.04 46.30 -2.63
C ILE A 92 -16.76 45.29 -1.50
N LEU A 93 -17.73 45.07 -0.61
CA LEU A 93 -17.56 44.15 0.52
C LEU A 93 -17.59 42.70 0.07
N LEU A 94 -18.52 42.35 -0.82
CA LEU A 94 -18.58 41.01 -1.41
C LEU A 94 -17.29 40.68 -2.16
N ASN A 95 -16.76 41.64 -2.93
CA ASN A 95 -15.51 41.45 -3.66
C ASN A 95 -14.30 41.26 -2.72
N LEU A 96 -14.24 42.02 -1.63
CA LEU A 96 -13.19 41.87 -0.61
C LEU A 96 -13.24 40.47 0.04
N VAL A 97 -14.43 40.02 0.44
CA VAL A 97 -14.63 38.70 1.06
C VAL A 97 -14.24 37.58 0.09
N LEU A 98 -14.70 37.65 -1.17
CA LEU A 98 -14.35 36.66 -2.19
C LEU A 98 -12.84 36.61 -2.46
N SER A 99 -12.18 37.76 -2.51
CA SER A 99 -10.73 37.83 -2.69
C SER A 99 -9.98 37.17 -1.52
N CYS A 100 -10.42 37.39 -0.28
CA CYS A 100 -9.85 36.75 0.90
C CYS A 100 -10.05 35.23 0.90
N VAL A 101 -11.27 34.77 0.57
CA VAL A 101 -11.59 33.33 0.46
C VAL A 101 -10.70 32.65 -0.59
N ALA A 102 -10.57 33.26 -1.78
CA ALA A 102 -9.75 32.74 -2.86
C ALA A 102 -8.26 32.67 -2.48
N ALA A 103 -7.75 33.68 -1.77
CA ALA A 103 -6.35 33.71 -1.32
C ALA A 103 -6.00 32.56 -0.35
N ILE A 104 -6.94 32.18 0.53
CA ILE A 104 -6.75 31.08 1.48
C ILE A 104 -7.00 29.71 0.82
N GLN A 105 -7.77 29.68 -0.28
CA GLN A 105 -8.14 28.45 -0.98
C GLN A 105 -6.93 27.72 -1.57
N ALA A 106 -6.02 28.42 -2.25
CA ALA A 106 -4.88 27.78 -2.91
C ALA A 106 -3.92 27.05 -1.94
N PRO A 107 -3.50 27.66 -0.79
CA PRO A 107 -2.72 26.95 0.22
C PRO A 107 -3.47 25.78 0.87
N LEU A 108 -4.77 25.92 1.12
CA LEU A 108 -5.58 24.82 1.67
C LEU A 108 -5.64 23.62 0.72
N ILE A 109 -5.87 23.89 -0.57
CA ILE A 109 -5.87 22.86 -1.62
C ILE A 109 -4.47 22.22 -1.67
N MET A 110 -3.40 23.01 -1.71
CA MET A 110 -2.03 22.51 -1.75
C MET A 110 -1.67 21.68 -0.51
N MET A 111 -2.08 22.08 0.69
CA MET A 111 -1.90 21.28 1.91
C MET A 111 -2.69 19.97 1.86
N SER A 112 -3.91 20.00 1.32
CA SER A 112 -4.73 18.79 1.16
C SER A 112 -4.13 17.82 0.12
N GLN A 113 -3.56 18.35 -0.96
CA GLN A 113 -2.86 17.58 -2.00
C GLN A 113 -1.58 16.96 -1.46
N ASN A 114 -0.71 17.74 -0.80
CA ASN A 114 0.54 17.26 -0.22
C ASN A 114 0.31 16.09 0.76
N ARG A 115 -0.79 16.13 1.54
CA ARG A 115 -1.18 15.02 2.43
C ARG A 115 -1.64 13.77 1.68
N GLN A 116 -2.33 13.92 0.55
CA GLN A 116 -2.76 12.78 -0.27
C GLN A 116 -1.57 12.16 -0.99
N GLU A 117 -0.68 12.98 -1.55
CA GLU A 117 0.57 12.52 -2.19
C GLU A 117 1.45 11.74 -1.22
N GLU A 118 1.57 12.18 0.03
CA GLU A 118 2.34 11.45 1.03
C GLU A 118 1.74 10.07 1.32
N LYS A 119 0.42 9.96 1.43
CA LYS A 119 -0.27 8.66 1.59
C LYS A 119 -0.09 7.77 0.37
N ASP A 120 -0.18 8.34 -0.82
CA ASP A 120 0.00 7.61 -2.08
C ASP A 120 1.44 7.13 -2.23
N ARG A 121 2.44 7.94 -1.84
CA ARG A 121 3.85 7.54 -1.78
C ARG A 121 4.07 6.36 -0.84
N ARG A 122 3.53 6.42 0.39
CA ARG A 122 3.64 5.30 1.35
C ARG A 122 2.99 4.02 0.81
N ARG A 123 1.85 4.13 0.12
CA ARG A 123 1.22 2.98 -0.55
C ARG A 123 2.11 2.39 -1.63
N ALA A 124 2.66 3.24 -2.50
CA ALA A 124 3.56 2.80 -3.57
C ALA A 124 4.82 2.10 -3.02
N GLU A 125 5.42 2.62 -1.94
CA GLU A 125 6.55 1.98 -1.27
C GLU A 125 6.20 0.60 -0.69
N ASN A 126 5.00 0.46 -0.12
CA ASN A 126 4.54 -0.82 0.42
C ASN A 126 4.28 -1.83 -0.71
N ASP A 127 3.60 -1.41 -1.77
CA ASP A 127 3.35 -2.24 -2.95
C ASP A 127 4.66 -2.71 -3.59
N TYR A 128 5.67 -1.83 -3.67
CA TYR A 128 7.00 -2.19 -4.13
C TYR A 128 7.64 -3.29 -3.27
N LYS A 129 7.60 -3.17 -1.94
CA LYS A 129 8.14 -4.19 -1.02
C LYS A 129 7.42 -5.52 -1.14
N VAL A 130 6.10 -5.51 -1.29
CA VAL A 130 5.30 -6.74 -1.48
C VAL A 130 5.66 -7.40 -2.81
N ASN A 131 5.82 -6.62 -3.88
CA ASN A 131 6.20 -7.15 -5.19
C ASN A 131 7.59 -7.79 -5.14
N LEU A 132 8.58 -7.12 -4.55
CA LEU A 132 9.93 -7.67 -4.39
C LEU A 132 9.94 -8.98 -3.56
N LYS A 133 9.15 -9.03 -2.48
CA LYS A 133 9.00 -10.26 -1.68
C LYS A 133 8.37 -11.38 -2.50
N THR A 134 7.41 -11.06 -3.35
CA THR A 134 6.73 -12.03 -4.22
C THR A 134 7.71 -12.58 -5.26
N GLU A 135 8.55 -11.73 -5.84
CA GLU A 135 9.60 -12.12 -6.78
C GLU A 135 10.58 -13.12 -6.17
N ILE A 136 11.12 -12.82 -4.98
CA ILE A 136 12.03 -13.73 -4.25
C ILE A 136 11.35 -15.07 -3.94
N MET A 137 10.07 -15.04 -3.53
CA MET A 137 9.32 -16.26 -3.23
C MET A 137 9.08 -17.12 -4.47
N ILE A 138 8.87 -16.50 -5.64
CA ILE A 138 8.74 -17.22 -6.91
C ILE A 138 10.06 -17.89 -7.28
N GLU A 139 11.20 -17.21 -7.07
CA GLU A 139 12.53 -17.77 -7.32
C GLU A 139 12.80 -18.99 -6.43
N ASP A 140 12.54 -18.89 -5.12
CA ASP A 140 12.66 -20.02 -4.19
C ASP A 140 11.70 -21.18 -4.55
N LEU A 141 10.47 -20.85 -4.97
CA LEU A 141 9.52 -21.86 -5.44
C LEU A 141 10.02 -22.57 -6.70
N TYR A 142 10.60 -21.84 -7.64
CA TYR A 142 11.19 -22.38 -8.87
C TYR A 142 12.31 -23.38 -8.55
N ASP A 143 13.19 -23.03 -7.61
CA ASP A 143 14.27 -23.93 -7.16
C ASP A 143 13.74 -25.20 -6.50
N LYS A 144 12.73 -25.09 -5.64
CA LYS A 144 12.06 -26.25 -5.02
C LYS A 144 11.40 -27.15 -6.06
N VAL A 145 10.71 -26.57 -7.05
CA VAL A 145 10.08 -27.33 -8.14
C VAL A 145 11.14 -28.07 -8.96
N ASN A 146 12.25 -27.43 -9.31
CA ASN A 146 13.36 -28.07 -10.02
C ASN A 146 14.00 -29.21 -9.20
N ALA A 147 14.15 -29.03 -7.89
CA ALA A 147 14.66 -30.08 -7.01
C ALA A 147 13.71 -31.29 -6.96
N ILE A 148 12.40 -31.06 -6.96
CA ILE A 148 11.39 -32.13 -7.01
C ILE A 148 11.44 -32.85 -8.36
N LEU A 149 11.50 -32.12 -9.48
CA LEU A 149 11.63 -32.69 -10.82
C LEU A 149 12.90 -33.54 -10.97
N ALA A 150 14.02 -33.07 -10.43
CA ALA A 150 15.26 -33.83 -10.41
C ALA A 150 15.10 -35.16 -9.65
N LYS A 151 14.46 -35.13 -8.46
CA LYS A 151 14.15 -36.35 -7.70
C LYS A 151 13.24 -37.31 -8.45
N GLN A 152 12.18 -36.81 -9.11
CA GLN A 152 11.28 -37.65 -9.93
C GLN A 152 12.06 -38.35 -11.04
N SER A 153 12.89 -37.62 -11.79
CA SER A 153 13.69 -38.20 -12.87
C SER A 153 14.66 -39.28 -12.38
N ALA A 154 15.24 -39.13 -11.19
CA ALA A 154 16.12 -40.12 -10.58
C ALA A 154 15.34 -41.38 -10.17
N MET A 155 14.15 -41.19 -9.59
CA MET A 155 13.27 -42.30 -9.19
C MET A 155 12.76 -43.08 -10.41
N GLU A 156 12.38 -42.39 -11.48
CA GLU A 156 11.97 -43.02 -12.75
C GLU A 156 13.09 -43.88 -13.35
N LYS A 157 14.35 -43.39 -13.34
CA LYS A 157 15.50 -44.18 -13.79
C LYS A 157 15.69 -45.45 -12.97
N GLN A 158 15.63 -45.35 -11.64
CA GLN A 158 15.72 -46.52 -10.76
C GLN A 158 14.61 -47.53 -11.01
N LEU A 159 13.38 -47.06 -11.23
CA LEU A 159 12.24 -47.92 -11.54
C LEU A 159 12.44 -48.67 -12.87
N ARG A 160 13.00 -47.97 -13.87
CA ARG A 160 13.30 -48.53 -15.19
C ARG A 160 14.41 -49.57 -15.15
N GLU A 161 15.48 -49.32 -14.40
CA GLU A 161 16.56 -50.29 -14.15
C GLU A 161 16.08 -51.53 -13.40
N LEU A 162 15.21 -51.36 -12.40
CA LEU A 162 14.57 -52.48 -11.69
C LEU A 162 13.69 -53.32 -12.62
N GLY A 163 12.95 -52.67 -13.53
CA GLY A 163 12.17 -53.35 -14.57
C GLY A 163 13.03 -54.21 -15.49
N GLU A 164 14.16 -53.67 -15.98
CA GLU A 164 15.10 -54.39 -16.87
C GLU A 164 15.78 -55.56 -16.15
N LYS A 165 16.11 -55.42 -14.86
CA LYS A 165 16.74 -56.50 -14.09
C LYS A 165 15.77 -57.67 -13.80
N ASN A 166 14.49 -57.36 -13.63
CA ASN A 166 13.45 -58.35 -13.34
C ASN A 166 13.02 -59.14 -14.60
N SER A 167 13.02 -58.52 -15.78
CA SER A 167 12.78 -59.21 -17.05
C SER A 167 13.93 -60.17 -17.43
N GLY A 168 15.19 -59.76 -17.26
CA GLY A 168 16.35 -60.63 -17.53
C GLY A 168 16.51 -61.81 -16.55
N SER A 169 15.95 -61.73 -15.35
CA SER A 169 15.96 -62.84 -14.38
C SER A 169 14.87 -63.89 -14.65
N SER A 170 13.79 -63.51 -15.33
CA SER A 170 12.72 -64.46 -15.71
C SER A 170 13.13 -65.34 -16.90
N GLU A 171 13.92 -64.80 -17.86
CA GLU A 171 14.43 -65.59 -19.00
C GLU A 171 15.45 -66.67 -18.62
N ASN A 172 16.11 -66.54 -17.45
CA ASN A 172 17.12 -67.50 -17.01
C ASN A 172 16.58 -68.62 -16.12
N ASN A 173 15.29 -68.57 -15.76
CA ASN A 173 14.62 -69.56 -14.91
C ASN A 173 13.75 -70.57 -15.70
N ASP A 174 13.56 -70.35 -17.01
CA ASP A 174 12.78 -71.22 -17.92
C ASP A 174 13.67 -72.11 -18.83
N LYS A 175 14.97 -72.22 -18.55
CA LYS A 175 15.90 -73.18 -19.17
C LYS A 175 16.38 -74.20 -18.15
#